data_AF-A0A2D4KF21-F1
#
_entry.id   AF-A0A2D4KF21-F1
#
_cell.length_a   1.000
_cell.length_b   1.000
_cell.length_c   1.000
_cell.angle_alpha   90.00
_cell.angle_beta   90.00
_cell.angle_gamma   90.00
#
_symmetry.space_group_name_H-M   'P 1'
#
loop_
_entity.id
_entity.type
_entity.pdbx_description
1 polymer ?
#
loop_
_entity_poly.entity_id
_entity_poly.type
_entity_poly.pdbx_seq_one_letter_code
_entity_poly.pdbx_strand_id
1 'polypeptide(L)'
;SLQNTWDIAKAVLRGLVTAYTVKRNRERWQNQNKLQEEIKDLEKRLQIKPQDERIRNELIFTKHKLNIINQEERVKEVKRAKYNFFEHANKSGRWLAHKLRVEKERRLIQELENDEGELEYQITKKK
;
A
#
# COMPACT_ATOMS: atom_id res chain seq x y z
N SER A 1 -21.23 20.64 -17.37
CA SER A 1 -19.87 20.15 -17.08
C SER A 1 -19.96 18.79 -16.39
N LEU A 2 -19.77 17.70 -17.12
CA LEU A 2 -19.82 16.32 -16.59
C LEU A 2 -18.73 16.07 -15.54
N GLN A 3 -17.59 16.76 -15.71
CA GLN A 3 -16.43 16.71 -14.83
C GLN A 3 -16.76 17.18 -13.39
N ASN A 4 -17.49 18.29 -13.27
CA ASN A 4 -17.83 18.86 -11.96
C ASN A 4 -18.74 17.92 -11.16
N THR A 5 -19.72 17.28 -11.81
CA THR A 5 -20.63 16.34 -11.15
C THR A 5 -19.89 15.08 -10.65
N TRP A 6 -18.95 14.57 -11.45
CA TRP A 6 -18.11 13.44 -11.07
C TRP A 6 -17.15 13.75 -9.91
N ASP A 7 -16.55 14.95 -9.92
CA ASP A 7 -15.66 15.40 -8.86
C ASP A 7 -16.40 15.58 -7.53
N ILE A 8 -17.62 16.15 -7.57
CA ILE A 8 -18.51 16.25 -6.40
C ILE A 8 -18.86 14.85 -5.87
N ALA A 9 -19.27 13.92 -6.74
CA ALA A 9 -19.61 12.55 -6.33
C ALA A 9 -18.43 11.84 -5.64
N LYS A 10 -17.21 11.94 -6.20
CA LYS A 10 -16.00 11.39 -5.57
C LYS A 10 -15.72 12.01 -4.21
N ALA A 11 -15.89 13.32 -4.06
CA ALA A 11 -15.64 14.01 -2.79
C ALA A 11 -16.60 13.52 -1.70
N VAL A 12 -17.89 13.39 -2.02
CA VAL A 12 -18.91 12.87 -1.09
C VAL A 12 -18.59 11.42 -0.68
N LEU A 13 -18.29 10.55 -1.64
CA LEU A 13 -17.94 9.15 -1.35
C LEU A 13 -16.69 9.04 -0.48
N ARG A 14 -15.65 9.83 -0.75
CA ARG A 14 -14.45 9.87 0.11
C ARG A 14 -14.77 10.32 1.52
N GLY A 15 -15.62 11.35 1.68
CA GLY A 15 -16.07 11.81 2.99
C GLY A 15 -16.75 10.71 3.79
N LEU A 16 -17.70 9.99 3.16
CA LEU A 16 -18.41 8.87 3.78
C LEU A 16 -17.47 7.73 4.20
N VAL A 17 -16.57 7.31 3.30
CA VAL A 17 -15.58 6.26 3.58
C VAL A 17 -14.64 6.67 4.70
N THR A 18 -14.20 7.94 4.71
CA THR A 18 -13.30 8.47 5.74
C THR A 18 -14.00 8.50 7.10
N ALA A 19 -15.22 9.03 7.18
CA ALA A 19 -16.00 9.07 8.43
C ALA A 19 -16.24 7.66 9.01
N TYR A 20 -16.63 6.71 8.15
CA TYR A 20 -16.77 5.30 8.56
C TYR A 20 -15.45 4.71 9.08
N THR A 21 -14.35 4.95 8.36
CA THR A 21 -13.02 4.43 8.73
C THR A 21 -12.54 5.01 10.06
N VAL A 22 -12.72 6.32 10.29
CA VAL A 22 -12.38 6.99 11.56
C VAL A 22 -13.16 6.38 12.72
N LYS A 23 -14.48 6.23 12.57
CA LYS A 23 -15.33 5.59 13.60
C LYS A 23 -14.85 4.18 13.92
N ARG A 24 -14.65 3.35 12.90
CA ARG A 24 -14.19 1.97 13.05
C ARG A 24 -12.80 1.88 13.71
N ASN A 25 -11.88 2.78 13.36
CA ASN A 25 -10.56 2.82 13.97
C ASN A 25 -10.63 3.21 15.45
N ARG A 26 -11.51 4.15 15.81
CA ARG A 26 -11.75 4.53 17.22
C ARG A 26 -12.28 3.37 18.04
N GLU A 27 -13.29 2.66 17.53
CA GLU A 27 -13.86 1.47 18.20
C GLU A 27 -12.80 0.37 18.37
N ARG A 28 -11.99 0.13 17.35
CA ARG A 28 -10.87 -0.82 17.41
C ARG A 28 -9.84 -0.45 18.48
N TRP A 29 -9.42 0.82 18.51
CA TRP A 29 -8.47 1.31 19.51
C TRP A 29 -9.02 1.17 20.94
N GLN A 30 -10.29 1.51 21.14
CA GLN A 30 -10.97 1.31 22.43
C GLN A 30 -10.98 -0.17 22.84
N ASN A 31 -11.26 -1.08 21.90
CA ASN A 31 -11.26 -2.52 22.19
C ASN A 31 -9.84 -3.04 22.52
N GLN A 32 -8.82 -2.57 21.82
CA GLN A 32 -7.43 -2.92 22.12
C GLN A 32 -7.01 -2.44 23.51
N ASN A 33 -7.33 -1.19 23.87
CA ASN A 33 -7.01 -0.65 25.19
C ASN A 33 -7.72 -1.44 26.30
N LYS A 34 -9.00 -1.78 26.13
CA LYS A 34 -9.73 -2.62 27.10
C LYS A 34 -9.05 -3.96 27.31
N LEU A 35 -8.67 -4.65 26.24
CA LEU A 35 -7.95 -5.93 26.33
C LEU A 35 -6.58 -5.78 27.01
N GLN A 36 -5.88 -4.67 26.79
CA GLN A 36 -4.60 -4.38 27.45
C GLN A 36 -4.78 -4.11 28.96
N GLU A 37 -5.82 -3.37 29.34
CA GLU A 37 -6.18 -3.15 30.75
C GLU A 37 -6.57 -4.46 31.44
N GLU A 38 -7.39 -5.29 30.79
CA GLU A 38 -7.75 -6.63 31.27
C GLU A 38 -6.52 -7.52 31.48
N ILE A 39 -5.58 -7.52 30.53
CA ILE A 39 -4.30 -8.24 30.66
C ILE A 39 -3.53 -7.76 31.89
N LYS A 40 -3.41 -6.43 32.07
CA LYS A 40 -2.67 -5.84 33.19
C LYS A 40 -3.29 -6.22 34.54
N ASP A 41 -4.61 -6.26 34.62
CA ASP A 41 -5.30 -6.65 35.86
C ASP A 41 -5.22 -8.15 36.13
N LEU A 42 -5.31 -8.99 35.10
CA LEU A 42 -5.07 -10.43 35.22
C LEU A 42 -3.64 -10.73 35.67
N GLU A 43 -2.64 -10.00 35.16
CA GLU A 43 -1.24 -10.12 35.57
C GLU A 43 -1.02 -9.75 37.03
N LYS A 44 -1.65 -8.67 37.53
CA LYS A 44 -1.62 -8.32 38.96
C LYS A 44 -2.24 -9.42 39.82
N ARG A 45 -3.39 -9.98 39.41
CA ARG A 45 -4.06 -11.06 40.15
C ARG A 45 -3.20 -12.31 40.20
N LEU A 46 -2.53 -12.65 39.09
CA LEU A 46 -1.62 -13.79 39.00
C LEU A 46 -0.38 -13.58 39.88
N GLN A 47 0.11 -12.34 40.02
CA GLN A 47 1.22 -12.02 40.92
C GLN A 47 0.87 -12.30 42.39
N ILE A 48 -0.39 -12.08 42.79
CA ILE A 48 -0.88 -12.36 44.15
C ILE A 48 -1.17 -13.87 44.32
N LYS A 49 -1.70 -14.55 43.30
CA LYS A 49 -2.04 -15.97 43.31
C LYS A 49 -1.42 -16.73 42.12
N PRO A 50 -0.15 -17.14 42.22
CA PRO A 50 0.59 -17.70 41.08
C PRO A 50 0.11 -19.08 40.60
N GLN A 51 -0.53 -19.85 41.46
CA GLN A 51 -1.01 -21.21 41.17
C GLN A 51 -2.43 -21.26 40.61
N ASP A 52 -3.09 -20.11 40.42
CA ASP A 52 -4.44 -20.07 39.88
C ASP A 52 -4.43 -20.29 38.36
N GLU A 53 -4.68 -21.54 37.97
CA GLU A 53 -4.69 -21.95 36.57
C GLU A 53 -5.85 -21.33 35.77
N ARG A 54 -6.95 -20.95 36.44
CA ARG A 54 -8.08 -20.27 35.77
C ARG A 54 -7.67 -18.89 35.28
N ILE A 55 -7.03 -18.11 36.16
CA ILE A 55 -6.53 -16.76 35.84
C ILE A 55 -5.46 -16.83 34.74
N ARG A 56 -4.60 -17.86 34.78
CA ARG A 56 -3.60 -18.09 33.74
C ARG A 56 -4.23 -18.38 32.37
N ASN A 57 -5.26 -19.23 32.33
CA ASN A 57 -5.96 -19.56 31.09
C ASN A 57 -6.73 -18.34 30.54
N GLU A 58 -7.37 -17.56 31.40
CA GLU A 58 -8.01 -16.30 31.01
C GLU A 58 -6.98 -15.32 30.42
N LEU A 59 -5.81 -15.17 31.04
CA LEU A 59 -4.74 -14.32 30.53
C LEU A 59 -4.27 -14.75 29.14
N ILE A 60 -4.05 -16.05 28.93
CA ILE A 60 -3.67 -16.61 27.63
C ILE A 60 -4.75 -16.32 26.59
N PHE A 61 -6.03 -16.51 26.95
CA PHE A 61 -7.15 -16.26 26.06
C PHE A 61 -7.27 -14.78 25.68
N THR A 62 -7.14 -13.85 26.63
CA THR A 62 -7.18 -12.41 26.37
C THR A 62 -5.99 -11.95 25.54
N LYS A 63 -4.78 -12.49 25.79
CA LYS A 63 -3.60 -12.27 24.94
C LYS A 63 -3.83 -12.77 23.50
N HIS A 64 -4.47 -13.93 23.34
CA HIS A 64 -4.82 -14.47 22.03
C HIS A 64 -5.82 -13.57 21.29
N LYS A 65 -6.87 -13.08 21.95
CA LYS A 65 -7.80 -12.10 21.38
C LYS A 65 -7.08 -10.86 20.85
N LEU A 66 -6.17 -10.29 21.66
CA LEU A 66 -5.37 -9.13 21.25
C LEU A 66 -4.48 -9.45 20.04
N ASN A 67 -3.87 -10.64 20.00
CA ASN A 67 -3.04 -11.07 18.89
C ASN A 67 -3.81 -11.18 17.57
N ILE A 68 -5.05 -11.72 17.59
CA ILE A 68 -5.91 -11.78 16.39
C ILE A 68 -6.12 -10.37 15.82
N ILE A 69 -6.46 -9.39 16.67
CA ILE A 69 -6.69 -8.00 16.25
C ILE A 69 -5.40 -7.41 15.63
N ASN A 70 -4.25 -7.63 16.27
CA ASN A 70 -2.97 -7.15 15.76
C ASN A 70 -2.57 -7.84 14.45
N GLN A 71 -2.92 -9.11 14.27
CA GLN A 71 -2.65 -9.85 13.04
C GLN A 71 -3.45 -9.29 11.86
N GLU A 72 -4.70 -8.85 12.07
CA GLU A 72 -5.46 -8.16 11.02
C GLU A 72 -4.75 -6.89 10.53
N GLU A 73 -4.19 -6.08 11.45
CA GLU A 73 -3.45 -4.87 11.08
C GLU A 73 -2.13 -5.21 10.35
N ARG A 74 -1.39 -6.22 10.83
CA ARG A 74 -0.18 -6.71 10.13
C ARG A 74 -0.48 -7.15 8.70
N VAL A 75 -1.61 -7.83 8.47
CA VAL A 75 -2.02 -8.21 7.11
C VAL A 75 -2.28 -6.99 6.22
N LYS A 76 -2.88 -5.92 6.77
CA LYS A 76 -3.08 -4.67 6.03
C LYS A 76 -1.76 -3.97 5.70
N GLU A 77 -0.82 -3.95 6.65
CA GLU A 77 0.52 -3.40 6.45
C GLU A 77 1.27 -4.14 5.34
N VAL A 78 1.24 -5.48 5.35
CA VAL A 78 1.82 -6.30 4.27
C VAL A 78 1.18 -5.99 2.92
N LYS A 79 -0.15 -5.84 2.87
CA LYS A 79 -0.86 -5.45 1.63
C LYS A 79 -0.44 -4.06 1.15
N ARG A 80 -0.31 -3.09 2.06
CA ARG A 80 0.17 -1.73 1.73
C ARG A 80 1.62 -1.75 1.25
N ALA A 81 2.50 -2.51 1.90
CA ALA A 81 3.88 -2.66 1.47
C ALA A 81 3.97 -3.28 0.07
N LYS A 82 3.17 -4.31 -0.22
CA LYS A 82 3.08 -4.92 -1.56
C LYS A 82 2.57 -3.93 -2.60
N TYR A 83 1.56 -3.13 -2.25
CA TYR A 83 1.03 -2.09 -3.13
C TYR A 83 2.07 -1.00 -3.43
N ASN A 84 2.73 -0.46 -2.42
CA ASN A 84 3.79 0.54 -2.56
C ASN A 84 4.96 -0.01 -3.39
N PHE A 85 5.33 -1.27 -3.14
CA PHE A 85 6.33 -1.96 -3.95
C PHE A 85 5.91 -2.03 -5.42
N PHE A 86 4.66 -2.40 -5.72
CA PHE A 86 4.16 -2.47 -7.09
C PHE A 86 4.09 -1.10 -7.79
N GLU A 87 3.58 -0.07 -7.11
CA GLU A 87 3.56 1.31 -7.62
C GLU A 87 4.98 1.79 -8.00
N HIS A 88 5.98 1.38 -7.21
CA HIS A 88 7.38 1.76 -7.46
C HIS A 88 8.13 0.78 -8.38
N ALA A 89 7.69 -0.47 -8.51
CA ALA A 89 8.30 -1.47 -9.39
C ALA A 89 8.16 -1.07 -10.86
N ASN A 90 7.03 -0.47 -11.25
CA ASN A 90 6.80 0.03 -12.61
C ASN A 90 7.66 1.25 -12.99
N LYS A 91 8.43 1.84 -12.06
CA LYS A 91 9.46 2.84 -12.41
C LYS A 91 10.55 2.22 -13.28
N SER A 92 10.88 0.94 -13.06
CA SER A 92 11.78 0.19 -13.95
C SER A 92 11.20 0.10 -15.36
N GLY A 93 9.89 -0.13 -15.51
CA GLY A 93 9.20 -0.14 -16.80
C GLY A 93 9.23 1.22 -17.51
N ARG A 94 9.02 2.33 -16.79
CA ARG A 94 9.14 3.68 -17.37
C ARG A 94 10.58 4.01 -17.79
N TRP A 95 11.55 3.69 -16.94
CA TRP A 95 12.97 3.94 -17.24
C TRP A 95 13.48 3.02 -18.36
N LEU A 96 13.05 1.76 -18.38
CA LEU A 96 13.31 0.82 -19.46
C LEU A 96 12.66 1.27 -20.78
N ALA A 97 11.40 1.71 -20.75
CA ALA A 97 10.73 2.27 -21.92
C ALA A 97 11.45 3.52 -22.44
N HIS A 98 11.91 4.40 -21.54
CA HIS A 98 12.72 5.55 -21.90
C HIS A 98 14.07 5.13 -22.52
N LYS A 99 14.78 4.17 -21.91
CA LYS A 99 16.05 3.65 -22.42
C LYS A 99 15.88 3.00 -23.79
N LEU A 100 14.86 2.17 -23.97
CA LEU A 100 14.51 1.55 -25.26
C LEU A 100 14.17 2.59 -26.32
N ARG A 101 13.47 3.68 -25.96
CA ARG A 101 13.19 4.79 -26.86
C ARG A 101 14.47 5.48 -27.33
N VAL A 102 15.34 5.87 -26.39
CA VAL A 102 16.64 6.49 -26.70
C VAL A 102 17.51 5.58 -27.56
N GLU A 103 17.51 4.28 -27.29
CA GLU A 103 18.27 3.31 -28.08
C GLU A 103 17.72 3.13 -29.50
N LYS A 104 16.39 3.18 -29.68
CA LYS A 104 15.75 3.22 -31.01
C LYS A 104 16.07 4.51 -31.77
N GLU A 105 16.01 5.66 -31.11
CA GLU A 105 16.37 6.97 -31.70
C GLU A 105 17.84 6.98 -32.15
N ARG A 106 18.76 6.41 -31.37
CA ARG A 106 20.18 6.27 -31.75
C ARG A 106 20.43 5.35 -32.94
N ARG A 107 19.60 4.32 -33.12
CA ARG A 107 19.68 3.38 -34.25
C ARG A 107 19.00 3.92 -35.51
N LEU A 108 18.21 5.00 -35.40
CA LEU A 108 17.57 5.65 -36.52
C LEU A 108 18.58 6.60 -37.17
N ILE A 109 19.07 6.23 -38.35
CA ILE A 109 19.88 7.11 -39.19
C ILE A 109 18.93 8.11 -39.85
N GLN A 110 19.11 9.40 -39.57
CA GLN A 110 18.22 10.47 -40.05
C GLN A 110 18.66 11.06 -41.39
N GLU A 111 19.97 11.09 -41.63
CA GLU A 111 20.61 11.69 -42.81
C GLU A 111 21.72 10.76 -43.31
N LEU A 112 21.83 10.63 -44.62
CA LEU A 112 22.96 9.98 -45.29
C LEU A 112 23.56 10.97 -46.28
N GLU A 113 24.88 11.05 -46.32
CA GLU A 113 25.61 11.86 -47.30
C GLU A 113 25.89 11.00 -48.53
N ASN A 114 25.42 11.44 -49.70
CA ASN A 114 25.70 10.76 -50.97
C ASN A 114 27.11 11.12 -51.46
N ASP A 115 27.65 10.35 -52.41
CA ASP A 115 29.03 10.48 -52.93
C ASP A 115 29.36 11.88 -53.53
N GLU A 116 28.33 12.70 -53.77
CA GLU A 116 28.43 14.08 -54.30
C GLU A 116 28.41 15.16 -53.19
N GLY A 117 28.31 14.77 -51.91
CA GLY A 117 28.35 15.68 -50.75
C GLY A 117 27.00 16.31 -50.38
N GLU A 118 25.90 15.84 -50.97
CA GLU A 118 24.54 16.27 -50.64
C GLU A 118 23.93 15.39 -49.53
N LEU A 119 23.29 16.03 -48.54
CA LEU A 119 22.63 15.35 -47.42
C LEU A 119 21.20 14.93 -47.79
N GLU A 120 20.94 13.63 -47.81
CA GLU A 120 19.62 13.05 -48.11
C GLU A 120 18.95 12.52 -46.82
N TYR A 121 17.75 13.02 -46.52
CA TYR A 121 16.96 12.61 -45.35
C TYR A 121 16.15 11.35 -45.68
N GLN A 122 16.48 10.20 -45.08
CA GLN A 122 15.67 8.99 -45.25
C GLN A 122 14.39 9.05 -44.42
N ILE A 123 13.35 9.69 -44.95
CA ILE A 123 11.97 9.50 -44.48
C ILE A 123 11.36 8.28 -45.18
N THR A 124 11.94 7.09 -44.99
CA THR A 124 11.26 5.84 -45.40
C THR A 124 11.16 4.88 -44.22
N LYS A 125 9.92 4.68 -43.77
CA LYS A 125 9.55 3.61 -42.84
C LYS A 125 9.98 2.27 -43.45
N LYS A 126 10.97 1.60 -42.86
CA LYS A 126 11.19 0.18 -43.14
C LYS A 126 9.91 -0.59 -42.77
N LYS A 127 9.36 -1.32 -43.75
CA LYS A 127 8.26 -2.28 -43.61
C LYS A 127 8.57 -3.34 -42.56
#